data_AF-A0A1D8TU94-F1
#
_entry.id   AF-A0A1D8TU94-F1
#
_cell.length_a   1.000
_cell.length_b   1.000
_cell.length_c   1.000
_cell.angle_alpha   90.00
_cell.angle_beta   90.00
_cell.angle_gamma   90.00
#
_symmetry.space_group_name_H-M   'P 1'
#
loop_
_entity.id
_entity.type
_entity.pdbx_description
1 polymer ?
#
loop_
_entity_poly.entity_id
_entity_poly.type
_entity_poly.pdbx_seq_one_letter_code
_entity_poly.pdbx_strand_id
1 'polypeptide(L)'
;MDACEKAVAKEPENGGIKDSRGLARALTGDTAGAISDFQAFVDWIDDDELKAKRQKWIDELRAGKNPFTEEVLKGLLEESW
;
A
#
# COMPACT_ATOMS: atom_id res chain seq x y z
N MET A 1 -6.69 28.31 -4.47
CA MET A 1 -5.98 27.53 -5.51
C MET A 1 -4.55 28.00 -5.37
N ASP A 2 -3.71 27.31 -4.60
CA ASP A 2 -2.71 26.40 -5.16
C ASP A 2 -1.93 25.69 -4.04
N ALA A 3 -2.60 24.81 -3.27
CA ALA A 3 -1.92 23.86 -2.39
C ALA A 3 -1.72 22.49 -3.08
N CYS A 4 -2.41 22.25 -4.20
CA CYS A 4 -2.43 20.94 -4.87
C CYS A 4 -1.29 20.75 -5.88
N GLU A 5 -0.68 21.82 -6.42
CA GLU A 5 0.21 21.69 -7.58
C GLU A 5 1.69 21.45 -7.22
N LYS A 6 2.10 21.70 -5.98
CA LYS A 6 3.50 21.45 -5.53
C LYS A 6 3.73 20.09 -4.88
N ALA A 7 2.67 19.37 -4.51
CA ALA A 7 2.76 18.01 -3.98
C ALA A 7 3.00 16.95 -5.08
N VAL A 8 2.73 17.29 -6.35
CA VAL A 8 2.77 16.37 -7.49
C VAL A 8 4.12 16.37 -8.23
N ALA A 9 4.98 17.38 -8.01
CA ALA A 9 6.22 17.58 -8.79
C ALA A 9 7.49 16.91 -8.18
N LYS A 10 7.37 16.25 -7.04
CA LYS A 10 8.30 15.25 -6.49
C LYS A 10 7.38 14.12 -6.07
N GLU A 11 7.36 12.90 -6.58
CA GLU A 11 8.41 11.98 -6.92
C GLU A 11 7.73 10.89 -7.78
N PRO A 12 8.27 10.50 -8.95
CA PRO A 12 7.76 9.34 -9.69
C PRO A 12 7.87 8.01 -8.91
N GLU A 13 8.43 8.04 -7.69
CA GLU A 13 8.68 6.89 -6.82
C GLU A 13 8.07 7.03 -5.41
N ASN A 14 7.04 7.88 -5.22
CA ASN A 14 6.38 7.99 -3.92
C ASN A 14 5.80 6.62 -3.51
N GLY A 15 6.39 6.00 -2.48
CA GLY A 15 5.99 4.67 -2.02
C GLY A 15 4.51 4.61 -1.65
N GLY A 16 3.92 5.70 -1.16
CA GLY A 16 2.49 5.75 -0.84
C GLY A 16 1.57 5.49 -2.05
N ILE A 17 2.01 5.87 -3.26
CA ILE A 17 1.29 5.55 -4.50
C ILE A 17 1.37 4.04 -4.77
N LYS A 18 2.53 3.42 -4.54
CA LYS A 18 2.71 1.98 -4.69
C LYS A 18 1.84 1.23 -3.67
N ASP A 19 1.81 1.64 -2.41
CA ASP A 19 0.95 1.04 -1.38
C ASP A 19 -0.54 1.07 -1.76
N SER A 20 -1.03 2.23 -2.17
CA SER A 20 -2.44 2.41 -2.59
C SER A 20 -2.76 1.59 -3.85
N ARG A 21 -1.84 1.55 -4.82
CA ARG A 21 -2.00 0.76 -6.05
C ARG A 21 -1.96 -0.74 -5.76
N GLY A 22 -1.11 -1.17 -4.82
CA GLY A 22 -1.00 -2.55 -4.38
C GLY A 22 -2.31 -3.03 -3.75
N LEU A 23 -2.93 -2.19 -2.92
CA LEU A 23 -4.25 -2.46 -2.36
C LEU A 23 -5.32 -2.62 -3.44
N ALA A 24 -5.39 -1.68 -4.39
CA ALA A 24 -6.36 -1.74 -5.49
C ALA A 24 -6.16 -2.99 -6.38
N ARG A 25 -4.91 -3.37 -6.65
CA ARG A 25 -4.57 -4.58 -7.41
C ARG A 25 -4.99 -5.85 -6.67
N ALA A 26 -4.73 -5.93 -5.37
CA ALA A 26 -5.15 -7.08 -4.58
C ALA A 26 -6.68 -7.25 -4.55
N LEU A 27 -7.40 -6.14 -4.41
CA LEU A 27 -8.87 -6.12 -4.41
C LEU A 27 -9.48 -6.48 -5.77
N THR A 28 -8.78 -6.20 -6.86
CA THR A 28 -9.20 -6.52 -8.24
C THR A 28 -8.68 -7.88 -8.74
N GLY A 29 -7.95 -8.61 -7.91
CA GLY A 29 -7.45 -9.96 -8.20
C GLY A 29 -6.06 -10.02 -8.87
N ASP A 30 -5.39 -8.88 -9.06
CA ASP A 30 -3.99 -8.82 -9.47
C ASP A 30 -3.07 -8.99 -8.25
N THR A 31 -3.05 -10.20 -7.69
CA THR A 31 -2.25 -10.53 -6.51
C THR A 31 -0.75 -10.36 -6.75
N ALA A 32 -0.26 -10.71 -7.94
CA ALA A 32 1.16 -10.58 -8.27
C ALA A 32 1.60 -9.11 -8.36
N GLY A 33 0.81 -8.28 -9.03
CA GLY A 33 1.04 -6.83 -9.08
C GLY A 33 0.92 -6.17 -7.70
N ALA A 34 0.00 -6.64 -6.86
CA ALA A 34 -0.13 -6.17 -5.49
C ALA A 34 1.10 -6.45 -4.63
N ILE A 35 1.62 -7.69 -4.67
CA ILE A 35 2.84 -8.07 -3.93
C ILE A 35 4.03 -7.21 -4.37
N SER A 36 4.19 -7.00 -5.68
CA SER A 36 5.29 -6.18 -6.21
C SER A 36 5.20 -4.73 -5.71
N ASP A 37 3.99 -4.19 -5.61
CA ASP A 37 3.75 -2.83 -5.14
C ASP A 37 4.01 -2.68 -3.65
N PHE A 38 3.53 -3.63 -2.83
CA PHE A 38 3.78 -3.62 -1.40
C PHE A 38 5.26 -3.82 -1.06
N GLN A 39 5.97 -4.69 -1.78
CA GLN A 39 7.41 -4.87 -1.59
C GLN A 39 8.15 -3.55 -1.86
N ALA A 40 7.81 -2.87 -2.95
CA ALA A 40 8.40 -1.59 -3.29
C ALA A 40 8.05 -0.47 -2.29
N PHE A 41 6.92 -0.56 -1.57
CA PHE A 41 6.62 0.34 -0.47
C PHE A 41 7.47 0.03 0.78
N VAL A 42 7.58 -1.25 1.15
CA VAL A 42 8.42 -1.73 2.26
C VAL A 42 9.87 -1.29 2.09
N ASP A 43 10.39 -1.38 0.86
CA ASP A 43 11.77 -0.99 0.53
C ASP A 43 11.97 0.54 0.53
N TRP A 44 10.89 1.32 0.34
CA TRP A 44 10.95 2.79 0.25
C TRP A 44 10.79 3.48 1.61
N ILE A 45 9.92 2.96 2.46
CA ILE A 45 9.62 3.58 3.74
C ILE A 45 10.68 3.22 4.79
N ASP A 46 10.96 4.12 5.74
CA ASP A 46 11.79 3.82 6.90
C ASP A 46 10.97 3.84 8.20
N ASP A 47 9.91 3.03 8.21
CA ASP A 47 9.01 2.87 9.35
C ASP A 47 8.76 1.38 9.58
N ASP A 48 9.24 0.87 10.71
CA ASP A 48 9.20 -0.57 11.00
C ASP A 48 7.78 -1.11 11.18
N GLU A 49 6.84 -0.31 11.68
CA GLU A 49 5.45 -0.72 11.87
C GLU A 49 4.74 -0.85 10.52
N LEU A 50 4.93 0.15 9.65
CA LEU A 50 4.36 0.13 8.31
C LEU A 50 4.99 -0.98 7.45
N LYS A 51 6.31 -1.20 7.57
CA LYS A 51 7.00 -2.33 6.93
C LYS A 51 6.39 -3.66 7.38
N ALA A 52 6.26 -3.90 8.68
CA ALA A 52 5.71 -5.14 9.22
C ALA A 52 4.26 -5.37 8.76
N LYS A 53 3.44 -4.32 8.72
CA LYS A 53 2.06 -4.40 8.23
C LYS A 53 1.99 -4.83 6.76
N ARG A 54 2.81 -4.24 5.88
CA ARG A 54 2.81 -4.59 4.45
C ARG A 54 3.48 -5.93 4.18
N GLN A 55 4.49 -6.30 4.98
CA GLN A 55 5.08 -7.64 4.91
C GLN A 55 4.06 -8.73 5.24
N LYS A 56 3.23 -8.51 6.26
CA LYS A 56 2.12 -9.41 6.60
C LYS A 56 1.15 -9.56 5.43
N TRP A 57 0.77 -8.46 4.78
CA TRP A 57 -0.10 -8.53 3.60
C TRP A 57 0.54 -9.29 2.44
N ILE A 58 1.83 -9.08 2.18
CA ILE A 58 2.59 -9.84 1.17
C ILE A 58 2.53 -11.34 1.46
N ASP A 59 2.74 -11.74 2.71
CA ASP A 59 2.74 -13.16 3.09
C ASP A 59 1.34 -13.79 2.96
N GLU A 60 0.29 -13.07 3.34
CA GLU A 60 -1.10 -13.53 3.17
C GLU A 60 -1.47 -13.65 1.68
N LEU A 61 -1.10 -12.66 0.86
CA LEU A 61 -1.31 -12.68 -0.59
C LEU A 61 -0.55 -13.84 -1.26
N ARG A 62 0.70 -14.11 -0.84
CA ARG A 62 1.48 -15.27 -1.31
C ARG A 62 0.84 -16.60 -0.90
N ALA A 63 0.17 -16.65 0.24
CA ALA A 63 -0.61 -17.80 0.68
C ALA A 63 -1.96 -17.94 -0.04
N GLY A 64 -2.27 -17.06 -1.01
CA GLY A 64 -3.55 -17.04 -1.73
C GLY A 64 -4.72 -16.54 -0.89
N LYS A 65 -4.44 -15.88 0.24
CA LYS A 65 -5.45 -15.25 1.11
C LYS A 65 -5.55 -13.77 0.80
N ASN A 66 -6.75 -13.22 0.89
CA ASN A 66 -6.95 -11.79 0.79
C ASN A 66 -7.01 -11.17 2.21
N PRO A 67 -6.00 -10.39 2.63
CA PRO A 67 -5.96 -9.76 3.95
C PRO A 67 -6.88 -8.53 4.06
N PHE A 68 -7.42 -8.04 2.95
CA PHE A 68 -8.18 -6.79 2.88
C PHE A 68 -9.66 -6.99 3.20
N THR A 69 -9.95 -7.39 4.43
CA THR A 69 -11.32 -7.42 4.94
C THR A 69 -11.84 -6.00 5.17
N GLU A 70 -13.17 -5.84 5.29
CA GLU A 70 -13.78 -4.55 5.62
C GLU A 70 -13.21 -3.93 6.90
N GLU A 71 -12.78 -4.76 7.85
CA GLU A 71 -12.15 -4.31 9.09
C GLU A 71 -10.76 -3.71 8.84
N VAL A 72 -9.93 -4.38 8.03
CA VAL A 72 -8.60 -3.87 7.64
C VAL A 72 -8.73 -2.57 6.85
N LEU A 73 -9.71 -2.49 5.94
CA LEU A 73 -9.98 -1.30 5.15
C LEU A 73 -10.45 -0.11 6.01
N LYS A 74 -11.28 -0.37 7.02
CA LYS A 74 -11.70 0.67 7.99
C LYS A 74 -10.51 1.20 8.79
N GLY A 75 -9.66 0.32 9.31
CA GLY A 75 -8.46 0.73 10.04
C GLY A 75 -7.52 1.60 9.22
N LEU A 76 -7.37 1.32 7.91
CA LEU A 76 -6.56 2.14 7.00
C LEU A 76 -7.14 3.53 6.76
N LEU A 77 -8.47 3.66 6.76
CA LEU A 77 -9.15 4.96 6.61
C LEU A 77 -8.97 5.81 7.87
N GLU A 78 -8.97 5.18 9.05
CA GLU A 78 -8.77 5.85 10.34
C GLU A 78 -7.31 6.30 10.56
N GLU A 79 -6.32 5.56 10.05
CA GLU A 79 -4.90 5.93 10.08
C GLU A 79 -4.54 7.14 9.20
N SER A 80 -5.47 7.62 8.35
CA SER A 80 -5.22 8.72 7.41
C SER A 80 -5.60 10.13 7.92
N TRP A 81 -5.94 10.29 9.21
CA TRP A 81 -6.40 11.54 9.83
C TRP A 81 -5.49 12.05 10.95
#